data_AF-A0A087S9R1-F1
#
_entry.id   AF-A0A087S9R1-F1
#
_cell.length_a   1.000
_cell.length_b   1.000
_cell.length_c   1.000
_cell.angle_alpha   90.00
_cell.angle_beta   90.00
_cell.angle_gamma   90.00
#
_symmetry.space_group_name_H-M   'P 1'
#
loop_
_entity.id
_entity.type
_entity.pdbx_description
1 polymer ?
#
loop_
_entity_poly.entity_id
_entity_poly.type
_entity_poly.pdbx_seq_one_letter_code
_entity_poly.pdbx_strand_id
1 'polypeptide(L)' 'SLKIAQGVSGTVRDKGSVRRNVPFLMQAVRQGFQDFGARSVAAAHAALAAGELRLRDRTGAALVEGGIHDMHSYTKQAW' A
#
# COMPACT_ATOMS: atom_id res chain seq x y z
N SER A 1 19.52 26.22 24.24
CA SER A 1 19.59 25.13 23.24
C SER A 1 18.99 25.64 21.93
N LEU A 2 19.66 25.41 20.80
CA LEU A 2 19.19 25.83 19.47
C LEU A 2 18.05 24.91 19.01
N LYS A 3 16.88 25.46 18.68
CA LYS A 3 15.77 24.67 18.13
C LYS A 3 15.91 24.62 16.60
N ILE A 4 16.24 23.44 16.08
CA ILE A 4 16.26 23.15 14.64
C ILE A 4 14.96 22.42 14.31
N ALA A 5 14.14 23.01 13.44
CA ALA A 5 12.94 22.34 12.96
C ALA A 5 13.31 21.10 12.13
N GLN A 6 12.62 19.98 12.37
CA GLN A 6 12.75 18.70 11.64
C GLN A 6 11.45 18.31 10.92
N GLY A 7 10.45 19.19 10.96
CA GLY A 7 9.13 18.93 10.43
C GLY A 7 8.56 20.16 9.72
N VAL A 8 7.48 19.91 8.98
CA VAL A 8 6.72 20.93 8.26
C VAL A 8 5.27 20.92 8.74
N SER A 9 4.58 22.04 8.57
CA SER A 9 3.13 22.14 8.77
C SER A 9 2.43 22.11 7.41
N GLY A 10 1.30 21.40 7.33
CA GLY A 10 0.51 21.27 6.12
C GLY A 10 -0.88 20.73 6.40
N THR A 11 -1.76 20.84 5.41
CA THR A 11 -3.16 20.38 5.48
C THR A 11 -3.39 19.21 4.54
N VAL A 12 -4.25 18.27 4.93
CA VAL A 12 -4.63 17.11 4.10
C VAL A 12 -6.15 17.09 3.89
N ARG A 13 -6.61 16.58 2.74
CA ARG A 13 -8.05 16.42 2.48
C ARG A 13 -8.65 15.36 3.41
N ASP A 14 -9.90 15.59 3.82
CA ASP A 14 -10.68 14.59 4.56
C ASP A 14 -10.83 13.27 3.76
N LYS A 15 -10.76 12.15 4.48
CA LYS A 15 -10.91 10.78 3.96
C LYS A 15 -12.17 10.09 4.49
N GLY A 16 -12.95 10.76 5.33
CA GLY A 16 -14.16 10.23 5.96
C GLY A 16 -13.87 9.32 7.16
N SER A 17 -14.93 8.71 7.69
CA SER A 17 -14.89 7.98 8.96
C SER A 17 -13.96 6.76 8.96
N VAL A 18 -13.20 6.61 10.04
CA VAL A 18 -12.40 5.40 10.32
C VAL A 18 -13.24 4.13 10.40
N ARG A 19 -14.52 4.24 10.79
CA ARG A 19 -15.45 3.09 10.84
C ARG A 19 -15.76 2.53 9.46
N ARG A 20 -15.60 3.31 8.39
CA ARG A 20 -15.68 2.83 6.99
C ARG A 20 -14.32 2.41 6.48
N ASN A 21 -13.31 3.25 6.68
CA ASN A 21 -11.98 3.06 6.08
C ASN A 21 -11.22 1.86 6.67
N VAL A 22 -11.29 1.61 7.97
CA VAL A 22 -10.54 0.51 8.60
C VAL A 22 -11.06 -0.86 8.14
N PRO A 23 -12.37 -1.16 8.16
CA PRO A 23 -12.86 -2.43 7.63
C PRO A 23 -12.51 -2.67 6.15
N PHE A 24 -12.57 -1.61 5.32
CA PHE A 24 -12.13 -1.68 3.93
C PHE A 24 -10.65 -2.09 3.83
N LEU A 25 -9.76 -1.41 4.57
CA LEU A 25 -8.32 -1.70 4.55
C LEU A 25 -8.04 -3.13 5.03
N MET A 26 -8.75 -3.61 6.05
CA MET A 26 -8.64 -4.99 6.51
C MET A 26 -9.00 -5.99 5.40
N GLN A 27 -10.04 -5.70 4.60
CA GLN A 27 -10.41 -6.55 3.46
C GLN A 27 -9.37 -6.49 2.34
N ALA A 28 -8.87 -5.31 2.01
CA ALA A 28 -7.83 -5.13 1.01
C ALA A 28 -6.54 -5.90 1.39
N VAL A 29 -6.15 -5.85 2.67
CA VAL A 29 -5.01 -6.64 3.17
C VAL A 29 -5.28 -8.14 3.06
N ARG A 30 -6.47 -8.62 3.43
CA ARG A 30 -6.84 -10.03 3.25
C ARG A 30 -6.79 -10.47 1.78
N GLN A 31 -7.26 -9.62 0.87
CA GLN A 31 -7.18 -9.89 -0.57
C GLN A 31 -5.73 -10.02 -1.01
N GLY A 32 -4.85 -9.10 -0.59
CA GLY A 32 -3.42 -9.20 -0.90
C GLY A 32 -2.81 -10.52 -0.41
N PHE A 33 -3.18 -10.96 0.80
CA PHE A 33 -2.76 -12.26 1.34
C PHE A 33 -3.25 -13.44 0.50
N GLN A 34 -4.48 -13.37 -0.02
CA GLN A 34 -4.99 -14.36 -0.96
C GLN A 34 -4.20 -14.36 -2.27
N ASP A 35 -3.89 -13.19 -2.83
CA ASP A 35 -3.22 -13.04 -4.12
C ASP A 35 -1.83 -13.71 -4.13
N PHE A 36 -1.10 -13.65 -3.02
CA PHE A 36 0.20 -14.36 -2.86
C PHE A 36 0.11 -15.69 -2.09
N GLY A 37 -1.11 -16.16 -1.78
CA GLY A 37 -1.34 -17.52 -1.26
C GLY A 37 -1.06 -17.76 0.23
N ALA A 38 -1.08 -16.72 1.07
CA ALA A 38 -0.91 -16.87 2.52
C ALA A 38 -2.22 -16.66 3.31
N ARG A 39 -2.39 -17.42 4.39
CA ARG A 39 -3.59 -17.34 5.25
C ARG A 39 -3.41 -16.48 6.50
N SER A 40 -2.17 -16.12 6.83
CA SER A 40 -1.82 -15.30 7.98
C SER A 40 -0.45 -14.68 7.81
N VAL A 41 -0.16 -13.64 8.60
CA VAL A 41 1.16 -12.99 8.64
C VAL A 41 2.25 -14.00 8.97
N ALA A 42 2.02 -14.89 9.94
CA ALA A 42 2.97 -15.93 10.31
C ALA A 42 3.26 -16.90 9.15
N ALA A 43 2.22 -17.30 8.39
CA ALA A 43 2.39 -18.16 7.22
C ALA A 43 3.15 -17.44 6.10
N ALA A 44 2.87 -16.16 5.86
CA ALA A 44 3.61 -15.35 4.89
C ALA A 44 5.10 -15.23 5.23
N HIS A 45 5.43 -14.99 6.51
CA HIS A 45 6.81 -14.94 6.97
C HIS A 45 7.51 -16.30 6.87
N ALA A 46 6.82 -17.40 7.20
CA ALA A 46 7.36 -18.74 7.04
C ALA A 46 7.66 -19.06 5.57
N ALA A 47 6.73 -18.75 4.65
CA ALA A 47 6.92 -18.94 3.21
C ALA A 47 8.06 -18.09 2.66
N LEU A 48 8.24 -16.87 3.17
CA LEU A 48 9.38 -16.01 2.81
C LEU A 48 10.70 -16.61 3.30
N ALA A 49 10.78 -17.04 4.56
CA ALA A 49 11.98 -17.64 5.14
C ALA A 49 12.34 -18.98 4.48
N ALA A 50 11.35 -19.75 4.03
CA ALA A 50 11.53 -20.99 3.28
C ALA A 50 11.91 -20.77 1.80
N GLY A 51 11.84 -19.53 1.28
CA GLY A 51 12.09 -19.22 -0.13
C GLY A 51 10.94 -19.61 -1.08
N GLU A 52 9.78 -19.98 -0.54
CA GLU A 52 8.57 -20.29 -1.31
C GLU A 52 7.90 -19.03 -1.84
N LEU A 53 7.88 -17.95 -1.04
CA LEU A 53 7.41 -16.63 -1.46
C LEU A 53 8.53 -15.89 -2.20
N ARG A 54 8.31 -15.58 -3.47
CA ARG A 54 9.27 -14.89 -4.34
C ARG A 54 8.93 -13.41 -4.48
N LEU A 55 9.94 -12.56 -4.33
CA LEU A 55 9.84 -11.13 -4.55
C LEU A 55 10.60 -10.74 -5.82
N ARG A 56 10.24 -9.58 -6.39
CA ARG A 56 10.97 -8.99 -7.51
C ARG A 56 11.16 -7.51 -7.27
N ASP A 57 12.35 -7.04 -7.60
CA ASP A 57 12.63 -5.61 -7.65
C ASP A 57 11.93 -5.00 -8.87
N ARG A 58 11.53 -3.73 -8.72
CA ARG A 58 10.95 -2.94 -9.81
C ARG A 58 11.85 -1.74 -10.08
N THR A 59 12.18 -1.53 -11.34
CA THR A 59 12.88 -0.32 -11.78
C THR A 59 11.96 0.90 -11.66
N GLY A 60 12.52 2.10 -11.68
CA GLY A 60 11.72 3.34 -11.66
C GLY A 60 10.68 3.40 -12.77
N ALA A 61 11.06 2.98 -13.99
CA ALA A 61 10.13 2.88 -15.12
C ALA A 61 9.00 1.87 -14.85
N ALA A 62 9.33 0.68 -14.33
CA ALA A 62 8.33 -0.35 -14.02
C ALA A 62 7.34 0.07 -12.92
N LEU A 63 7.73 0.98 -12.01
CA LEU A 63 6.82 1.56 -11.02
C LEU A 63 5.85 2.57 -11.63
N VAL A 64 6.33 3.41 -12.55
CA VAL A 64 5.50 4.37 -13.30
C VAL A 64 4.46 3.63 -14.14
N GLU A 65 4.91 2.61 -14.89
CA GLU A 65 4.04 1.74 -15.69
C GLU A 65 3.10 0.89 -14.81
N GLY A 66 3.52 0.47 -13.61
CA GLY A 66 2.65 -0.24 -12.69
C GLY A 66 1.50 0.60 -12.10
N GLY A 67 1.58 1.91 -12.26
CA GLY A 67 0.56 2.85 -11.84
C GLY A 67 -0.49 3.08 -12.92
N ILE A 68 -1.15 4.24 -12.81
CA ILE A 68 -2.11 4.69 -13.79
C ILE A 68 -1.39 5.64 -14.75
N HIS A 69 -1.30 5.29 -16.04
CA HIS A 69 -0.58 6.05 -17.06
C HIS A 69 -1.34 6.09 -18.40
N ASP A 70 -0.93 6.98 -19.32
CA ASP A 70 -1.43 7.12 -20.69
C ASP A 70 -2.95 7.35 -20.87
N MET A 71 -3.54 8.19 -20.01
CA MET A 71 -4.95 8.60 -20.14
C MET A 71 -5.11 10.10 -20.40
N HIS A 72 -6.10 10.46 -21.22
CA HIS A 72 -6.51 11.85 -21.44
C HIS A 72 -7.09 12.50 -20.17
N SER A 73 -7.86 11.75 -19.38
CA SER A 73 -8.33 12.18 -18.05
C SER A 73 -8.63 10.97 -17.16
N TYR A 74 -8.43 11.12 -15.85
CA TYR A 74 -8.73 10.10 -14.85
C TYR A 74 -9.08 10.73 -13.50
N THR A 75 -10.14 10.25 -12.86
CA THR A 75 -10.51 10.64 -11.50
C THR A 75 -10.39 9.44 -10.59
N LYS A 76 -9.51 9.53 -9.58
CA LYS A 76 -9.38 8.50 -8.55
C LYS A 76 -10.59 8.54 -7.63
N GLN A 77 -11.48 7.55 -7.75
CA GLN A 77 -12.53 7.35 -6.77
C GLN A 77 -11.96 6.62 -5.56
N ALA A 78 -12.08 7.25 -4.39
CA ALA A 78 -11.84 6.57 -3.13
C ALA A 78 -13.11 5.81 -2.74
N TRP A 79 -12.92 4.63 -2.18
CA TRP A 79 -13.94 3.75 -1.60
C TRP A 79 -14.63 4.32 -0.35
#